data_AF-A0A150GS16-F1
#
_entry.id   AF-A0A150GS16-F1
#
_cell.length_a   1.000
_cell.length_b   1.000
_cell.length_c   1.000
_cell.angle_alpha   90.00
_cell.angle_beta   90.00
_cell.angle_gamma   90.00
#
_symmetry.space_group_name_H-M   'P 1'
#
loop_
_entity.id
_entity.type
_entity.pdbx_description
1 polymer ?
#
loop_
_entity_poly.entity_id
_entity_poly.type
_entity_poly.pdbx_seq_one_letter_code
_entity_poly.pdbx_strand_id
1 'polypeptide(L)'
;MERRALLLVLVGVALALGNGARLNRPDSVSSASAGKRNDELTPEAAADQILSVPGFGNALPSNHFGGYITVNEEHGRRLFYYFAESERDPANDPVIAALHLP
;
A
#
# COMPACT_ATOMS: atom_id res chain seq x y z
N MET A 1 -17.33 19.45 -29.35
CA MET A 1 -15.92 19.17 -29.02
C MET A 1 -15.85 18.88 -27.51
N GLU A 2 -16.67 17.93 -27.03
CA GLU A 2 -16.47 16.47 -26.98
C GLU A 2 -15.57 16.06 -25.80
N ARG A 3 -16.28 15.77 -24.69
CA ARG A 3 -15.79 15.36 -23.37
C ARG A 3 -15.36 13.89 -23.43
N ARG A 4 -14.07 13.56 -23.67
CA ARG A 4 -13.58 12.16 -23.70
C ARG A 4 -12.10 12.01 -23.29
N ALA A 5 -11.74 12.44 -22.09
CA ALA A 5 -10.37 12.24 -21.57
C ALA A 5 -10.33 11.74 -20.12
N LEU A 6 -11.33 10.96 -19.68
CA LEU A 6 -11.36 10.39 -18.32
C LEU A 6 -11.46 8.85 -18.30
N LEU A 7 -10.98 8.14 -19.32
CA LEU A 7 -11.15 6.69 -19.36
C LEU A 7 -9.98 5.99 -20.05
N LEU A 8 -8.74 6.11 -19.56
CA LEU A 8 -7.61 5.35 -20.14
C LEU A 8 -6.44 5.06 -19.19
N VAL A 9 -6.69 4.75 -17.91
CA VAL A 9 -5.65 4.12 -17.03
C VAL A 9 -5.99 2.66 -16.66
N LEU A 10 -7.08 2.10 -17.19
CA LEU A 10 -7.43 0.68 -17.02
C LEU A 10 -7.01 -0.20 -18.22
N VAL A 11 -5.84 0.04 -18.78
CA VAL A 11 -5.28 -0.86 -19.82
C VAL A 11 -3.84 -1.17 -19.44
N GLY A 12 -3.63 -2.30 -18.76
CA GLY A 12 -2.27 -2.64 -18.36
C GLY A 12 -1.99 -3.92 -17.60
N VAL A 13 -2.91 -4.88 -17.41
CA VAL A 13 -2.50 -6.23 -16.94
C VAL A 13 -3.38 -7.34 -17.57
N ALA A 14 -2.83 -7.92 -18.64
CA ALA A 14 -2.96 -9.28 -19.18
C ALA A 14 -4.29 -10.06 -19.08
N LEU A 15 -4.96 -10.18 -20.23
CA LEU A 15 -5.78 -11.35 -20.60
C LEU A 15 -4.85 -12.53 -20.93
N ALA A 16 -4.87 -13.57 -20.11
CA ALA A 16 -4.48 -14.92 -20.51
C ALA A 16 -5.61 -15.87 -20.08
N LEU A 17 -6.46 -16.27 -21.03
CA LEU A 17 -7.39 -17.38 -20.87
C LEU A 17 -6.96 -18.51 -21.81
N GLY A 18 -6.66 -19.67 -21.23
CA GLY A 18 -6.31 -20.88 -21.96
C GLY A 18 -6.23 -22.11 -21.05
N ASN A 19 -7.40 -22.71 -20.78
CA ASN A 19 -7.67 -24.14 -20.53
C ASN A 19 -6.91 -24.91 -19.42
N GLY A 20 -7.64 -25.17 -18.33
CA GLY A 20 -7.92 -26.51 -17.79
C GLY A 20 -6.76 -27.37 -17.27
N ALA A 21 -6.60 -27.44 -15.94
CA ALA A 21 -6.41 -28.70 -15.21
C ALA A 21 -6.40 -28.50 -13.69
N ARG A 22 -7.34 -29.21 -13.04
CA ARG A 22 -7.18 -30.00 -11.81
C ARG A 22 -6.92 -29.27 -10.48
N LEU A 23 -7.88 -29.52 -9.58
CA LEU A 23 -7.87 -29.30 -8.13
C LEU A 23 -6.56 -29.75 -7.48
N ASN A 24 -5.87 -28.82 -6.83
CA ASN A 24 -4.95 -29.16 -5.76
C ASN A 24 -5.32 -28.33 -4.52
N ARG A 25 -5.91 -29.01 -3.55
CA ARG A 25 -6.25 -28.47 -2.22
C ARG A 25 -5.10 -28.85 -1.29
N PRO A 26 -4.18 -27.93 -0.95
CA PRO A 26 -3.35 -28.12 0.22
C PRO A 26 -4.17 -27.75 1.45
N ASP A 27 -4.57 -28.78 2.19
CA ASP A 27 -5.14 -28.65 3.53
C ASP A 27 -4.16 -27.97 4.49
N SER A 28 -4.73 -27.36 5.53
CA SER A 28 -4.10 -26.70 6.68
C SER A 28 -3.52 -25.29 6.46
N VAL A 29 -4.38 -24.28 6.64
CA VAL A 29 -3.93 -22.95 7.08
C VAL A 29 -3.36 -23.13 8.49
N SER A 30 -2.03 -23.20 8.58
CA SER A 30 -1.32 -23.08 9.84
C SER A 30 -1.51 -21.64 10.34
N SER A 31 -2.27 -21.50 11.41
CA SER A 31 -2.32 -20.26 12.19
C SER A 31 -0.98 -20.03 12.90
N ALA A 32 -0.59 -18.76 13.03
CA ALA A 32 0.69 -18.23 13.53
C ALA A 32 1.84 -18.28 12.51
N SER A 33 2.52 -17.19 12.15
CA SER A 33 2.72 -15.90 12.82
C SER A 33 2.72 -14.76 11.79
N ALA A 34 2.18 -13.60 12.16
CA ALA A 34 2.33 -12.33 11.44
C ALA A 34 3.80 -11.87 11.48
N GLY A 35 4.63 -12.52 10.67
CA GLY A 35 6.03 -12.20 10.44
C GLY A 35 6.18 -11.47 9.11
N LYS A 36 6.18 -10.14 9.17
CA LYS A 36 7.03 -9.23 8.40
C LYS A 36 7.38 -9.67 6.95
N ARG A 37 6.41 -9.54 6.03
CA ARG A 37 6.67 -9.65 4.57
C ARG A 37 7.37 -8.37 4.09
N ASN A 38 8.70 -8.35 4.13
CA ASN A 38 9.48 -7.25 3.58
C ASN A 38 9.60 -7.29 2.04
N ASP A 39 9.00 -8.29 1.38
CA ASP A 39 9.24 -8.58 -0.04
C ASP A 39 8.16 -8.00 -0.99
N GLU A 40 7.22 -7.20 -0.47
CA GLU A 40 6.07 -6.67 -1.23
C GLU A 40 6.01 -5.13 -1.29
N LEU A 41 7.07 -4.45 -0.83
CA LEU A 41 7.17 -2.99 -0.91
C LEU A 41 7.89 -2.57 -2.18
N THR A 42 7.40 -1.51 -2.84
CA THR A 42 8.19 -0.85 -3.88
C THR A 42 9.41 -0.17 -3.24
N PRO A 43 10.49 0.09 -4.01
CA PRO A 43 11.67 0.78 -3.48
C PRO A 43 11.36 2.13 -2.82
N GLU A 44 10.37 2.86 -3.34
CA GLU A 44 9.92 4.14 -2.80
C GLU A 44 9.23 3.96 -1.45
N ALA A 45 8.31 2.99 -1.34
CA ALA A 45 7.65 2.68 -0.07
C ALA A 45 8.66 2.18 0.98
N ALA A 46 9.64 1.38 0.57
CA ALA A 46 10.71 0.92 1.46
C ALA A 46 11.59 2.08 1.97
N ALA A 47 11.85 3.10 1.13
CA ALA A 47 12.60 4.29 1.53
C ALA A 47 11.85 5.14 2.56
N ASP A 48 10.52 5.15 2.52
CA ASP A 48 9.66 5.89 3.44
C ASP A 48 9.31 5.08 4.71
N GLN A 49 9.75 3.82 4.84
CA GLN A 49 9.37 2.95 5.94
C GLN A 49 9.96 3.42 7.29
N ILE A 50 9.08 3.55 8.29
CA ILE A 50 9.43 3.93 9.66
C ILE A 50 9.60 2.66 10.48
N LEU A 51 10.83 2.38 10.90
CA LEU A 51 11.15 1.17 11.69
C LEU A 51 10.99 1.38 13.20
N SER A 52 11.07 2.63 13.68
CA SER A 52 10.92 2.98 15.09
C SER A 52 10.56 4.46 15.24
N VAL A 53 9.89 4.80 16.35
CA VAL A 53 9.52 6.18 16.68
C VAL A 53 10.12 6.52 18.06
N PRO A 54 10.80 7.67 18.23
CA PRO A 54 11.32 8.08 19.53
C PRO A 54 10.21 8.11 20.60
N GLY A 55 10.49 7.53 21.77
CA GLY A 55 9.52 7.40 22.85
C GLY A 55 8.58 6.19 22.75
N PHE A 56 8.61 5.46 21.63
CA PHE A 56 7.91 4.18 21.48
C PHE A 56 8.90 3.03 21.69
N GLY A 57 8.85 2.40 22.87
CA GLY A 57 9.87 1.43 23.30
C GLY A 57 9.72 0.01 22.73
N ASN A 58 8.66 -0.26 21.98
CA ASN A 58 8.37 -1.59 21.42
C ASN A 58 8.48 -1.56 19.88
N ALA A 59 8.41 -2.74 19.25
CA ALA A 59 8.17 -2.80 17.81
C ALA A 59 6.80 -2.17 17.48
N LEU A 60 6.73 -1.40 16.39
CA LEU A 60 5.48 -0.82 15.93
C LEU A 60 4.46 -1.93 15.64
N PRO A 61 3.17 -1.72 15.98
CA PRO A 61 2.14 -2.76 15.87
C PRO A 61 1.73 -3.04 14.42
N SER A 62 2.02 -2.13 13.48
CA SER A 62 1.84 -2.32 12.04
C SER A 62 3.01 -1.70 11.26
N ASN A 63 2.92 -1.70 9.93
CA ASN A 63 3.87 -0.96 9.10
C ASN A 63 3.48 0.52 9.05
N HIS A 64 4.48 1.39 9.22
CA HIS A 64 4.31 2.83 9.15
C HIS A 64 5.24 3.40 8.09
N PHE A 65 4.77 4.45 7.43
CA PHE A 65 5.47 5.11 6.34
C PHE A 65 5.34 6.63 6.49
N GLY A 66 6.40 7.34 6.15
CA GLY A 66 6.40 8.79 6.18
C GLY A 66 7.30 9.36 5.11
N GLY A 67 6.76 10.28 4.31
CA GLY A 67 7.46 10.82 3.15
C GLY A 67 6.79 12.06 2.59
N TYR A 68 7.19 12.43 1.38
CA TYR A 68 6.66 13.59 0.68
C TYR A 68 6.07 13.17 -0.66
N ILE A 69 4.83 13.60 -0.92
CA ILE A 69 4.22 13.51 -2.24
C ILE A 69 4.34 14.87 -2.94
N THR A 70 4.81 14.87 -4.19
CA THR A 70 4.82 16.08 -5.01
C THR A 70 3.42 16.34 -5.55
N VAL A 71 2.86 17.51 -5.21
CA VAL A 71 1.50 17.91 -5.65
C VAL A 71 1.52 18.99 -6.72
N ASN A 72 2.67 19.63 -6.93
CA ASN A 72 2.89 20.52 -8.06
C ASN A 72 4.40 20.59 -8.36
N GLU A 73 4.80 19.99 -9.47
CA GLU A 73 6.20 19.91 -9.88
C GLU A 73 6.76 21.29 -10.26
N GLU A 74 6.01 22.07 -11.05
CA GLU A 74 6.41 23.40 -11.53
C GLU A 74 6.79 24.36 -10.41
N HIS A 75 6.03 24.31 -9.30
CA HIS A 75 6.22 25.18 -8.14
C HIS A 75 6.93 24.46 -6.98
N GLY A 76 7.41 23.22 -7.19
CA GLY A 76 8.09 22.42 -6.17
C GLY A 76 7.25 22.15 -4.90
N ARG A 77 5.91 22.17 -5.00
CA ARG A 77 5.04 21.97 -3.83
C ARG A 77 4.97 20.48 -3.48
N ARG A 78 5.22 20.18 -2.22
CA ARG A 78 5.18 18.83 -1.66
C ARG A 78 4.35 18.82 -0.38
N LEU A 79 3.59 17.76 -0.17
CA LEU A 79 2.87 17.49 1.07
C LEU A 79 3.57 16.36 1.81
N PHE A 80 3.81 16.56 3.10
CA PHE A 80 4.21 15.46 3.97
C PHE A 80 3.01 14.55 4.23
N TYR A 81 3.24 13.25 4.26
CA TYR A 81 2.25 12.26 4.68
C TYR A 81 2.82 11.37 5.78
N TYR A 82 1.93 10.86 6.62
CA TYR A 82 2.18 9.76 7.53
C TYR A 82 1.08 8.73 7.32
N PHE A 83 1.47 7.50 7.00
CA PHE A 83 0.56 6.40 6.74
C PHE A 83 0.86 5.24 7.69
N ALA A 84 -0.17 4.72 8.34
CA ALA A 84 -0.10 3.53 9.17
C ALA A 84 -1.03 2.47 8.56
N GLU A 85 -0.51 1.29 8.29
CA GLU A 85 -1.32 0.17 7.83
C GLU A 85 -2.28 -0.30 8.92
N SER A 86 -3.42 -0.85 8.49
CA SER A 86 -4.34 -1.52 9.42
C SER A 86 -3.64 -2.67 10.13
N GLU A 87 -3.85 -2.77 11.45
CA GLU A 87 -3.34 -3.88 12.27
C GLU A 87 -4.09 -5.21 12.01
N ARG A 88 -5.27 -5.17 11.37
CA ARG A 88 -6.13 -6.34 11.17
C ARG A 88 -5.86 -7.01 9.83
N ASP A 89 -6.27 -6.40 8.73
CA ASP A 89 -6.11 -6.92 7.38
C ASP A 89 -5.81 -5.78 6.39
N PRO A 90 -4.56 -5.31 6.31
CA PRO A 90 -4.20 -4.13 5.50
C PRO A 90 -4.43 -4.33 3.99
N ALA A 91 -4.56 -5.57 3.52
CA ALA A 91 -4.87 -5.85 2.11
C ALA A 91 -6.36 -5.65 1.77
N ASN A 92 -7.25 -5.77 2.76
CA ASN A 92 -8.71 -5.70 2.56
C ASN A 92 -9.39 -4.56 3.34
N ASP A 93 -8.71 -3.97 4.32
CA ASP A 93 -9.22 -2.84 5.10
C ASP A 93 -9.22 -1.54 4.28
N PRO A 94 -10.19 -0.64 4.51
CA PRO A 94 -10.29 0.60 3.75
C PRO A 94 -9.17 1.58 4.11
N VAL A 95 -8.77 2.39 3.14
CA VAL A 95 -7.88 3.53 3.36
C VAL A 95 -8.68 4.75 3.80
N ILE A 96 -8.24 5.39 4.89
CA ILE A 96 -8.83 6.63 5.40
C ILE A 96 -7.80 7.75 5.28
N ALA A 97 -8.18 8.86 4.63
CA ALA A 97 -7.38 10.07 4.56
C ALA A 97 -7.96 11.13 5.49
N ALA A 98 -7.15 11.65 6.41
CA ALA A 98 -7.51 12.75 7.31
C ALA A 98 -6.75 14.02 6.92
N LEU A 99 -7.49 15.11 6.73
CA LEU A 99 -6.92 16.45 6.52
C LEU A 99 -7.34 17.33 7.71
N HIS A 100 -6.36 17.83 8.44
CA HIS A 100 -6.62 18.84 9.45
C HIS A 100 -6.67 20.21 8.76
N LEU A 101 -7.83 20.86 8.82
CA LEU A 101 -8.00 22.25 8.44
C LEU A 101 -7.93 23.12 9.71
N PRO A 102 -7.23 24.26 9.67
CA PRO A 102 -7.16 25.19 10.80
C PRO A 102 -8.50 25.90 11.07
#